data_AF-X1KPX4-F1
#
_entry.id   AF-X1KPX4-F1
#
_cell.length_a   1.000
_cell.length_b   1.000
_cell.length_c   1.000
_cell.angle_alpha   90.00
_cell.angle_beta   90.00
_cell.angle_gamma   90.00
#
_symmetry.space_group_name_H-M   'P 1'
#
loop_
_entity.id
_entity.type
_entity.pdbx_description
1 polymer ?
#
loop_
_entity_poly.entity_id
_entity_poly.type
_entity_poly.pdbx_seq_one_letter_code
_entity_poly.pdbx_strand_id
1 'polypeptide(L)'
;LVERHTVVVDVGEISDRYFLMWAGIGLDAAITESISLKEKRALGSWAYLFTAIGTGYRHSGTDVWLNLDGKVVKVSTPLIVVSNIQLYGGVMAIGAKACVNDGKLDVCVFKGDGFFTFVHHAMNVLSHRHLQDPKVEYYQCSEIVVESACSLPVHVDGEPFTKTPVAIRTVPSSLKVIVPKIVPGNLFSPLTCSSRL
;
A
#
# COMPACT_ATOMS: atom_id res chain seq x y z
N LEU A 1 -10.71 -4.80 24.67
CA LEU A 1 -11.40 -5.80 23.82
C LEU A 1 -12.69 -6.38 24.45
N VAL A 2 -13.17 -5.85 25.58
CA VAL A 2 -14.23 -6.48 26.41
C VAL A 2 -15.65 -6.34 25.83
N GLU A 3 -15.87 -5.44 24.86
CA GLU A 3 -17.23 -5.10 24.39
C GLU A 3 -17.64 -5.75 23.05
N ARG A 4 -16.78 -6.59 22.44
CA ARG A 4 -17.08 -7.39 21.21
C ARG A 4 -17.76 -6.63 20.05
N HIS A 5 -17.54 -5.34 19.88
CA HIS A 5 -18.03 -4.63 18.70
C HIS A 5 -17.26 -5.13 17.47
N THR A 6 -17.96 -5.78 16.55
CA THR A 6 -17.35 -6.35 15.34
C THR A 6 -17.85 -5.65 14.09
N VAL A 7 -16.93 -5.42 13.17
CA VAL A 7 -17.20 -4.94 11.82
C VAL A 7 -16.66 -5.96 10.81
N VAL A 8 -17.19 -5.92 9.60
CA VAL A 8 -16.66 -6.72 8.49
C VAL A 8 -15.87 -5.78 7.60
N VAL A 9 -14.67 -6.22 7.22
CA VAL A 9 -13.73 -5.49 6.38
C VAL A 9 -13.33 -6.32 5.17
N ASP A 10 -12.91 -5.62 4.15
CA ASP A 10 -12.34 -6.17 2.94
C ASP A 10 -10.89 -6.60 3.21
N VAL A 11 -10.40 -7.51 2.39
CA VAL A 11 -9.00 -7.92 2.35
C VAL A 11 -8.51 -7.84 0.92
N GLY A 12 -7.21 -7.63 0.73
CA GLY A 12 -6.60 -7.82 -0.57
C GLY A 12 -6.25 -9.27 -0.80
N GLU A 13 -6.16 -9.67 -2.07
CA GLU A 13 -5.69 -10.97 -2.52
C GLU A 13 -4.70 -10.76 -3.67
N ILE A 14 -3.58 -11.48 -3.62
CA ILE A 14 -2.54 -11.51 -4.63
C ILE A 14 -2.08 -12.94 -4.86
N SER A 15 -2.30 -13.48 -6.06
CA SER A 15 -1.90 -14.85 -6.44
C SER A 15 -2.21 -15.88 -5.35
N ASP A 16 -3.49 -15.95 -4.92
CA ASP A 16 -4.02 -16.83 -3.87
C ASP A 16 -3.59 -16.52 -2.41
N ARG A 17 -2.77 -15.48 -2.18
CA ARG A 17 -2.42 -15.01 -0.83
C ARG A 17 -3.24 -13.79 -0.43
N TYR A 18 -3.93 -13.89 0.70
CA TYR A 18 -4.65 -12.77 1.29
C TYR A 18 -3.73 -11.84 2.09
N PHE A 19 -4.09 -10.56 2.12
CA PHE A 19 -3.41 -9.53 2.90
C PHE A 19 -4.39 -8.51 3.46
N LEU A 20 -4.08 -8.00 4.65
CA LEU A 20 -4.95 -7.05 5.33
C LEU A 20 -4.52 -5.61 5.07
N MET A 21 -3.22 -5.35 4.97
CA MET A 21 -2.66 -4.01 5.05
C MET A 21 -2.30 -3.48 3.65
N TRP A 22 -1.21 -3.98 3.06
CA TRP A 22 -0.78 -3.55 1.74
C TRP A 22 0.15 -4.55 1.07
N ALA A 23 0.24 -4.46 -0.25
CA ALA A 23 1.29 -5.04 -1.06
C ALA A 23 2.20 -3.92 -1.60
N GLY A 24 3.51 -4.10 -1.48
CA GLY A 24 4.51 -3.17 -2.04
C GLY A 24 5.29 -3.81 -3.17
N ILE A 25 5.56 -3.04 -4.22
CA ILE A 25 6.22 -3.49 -5.45
C ILE A 25 7.41 -2.59 -5.75
N GLY A 26 8.53 -3.19 -6.16
CA GLY A 26 9.76 -2.47 -6.46
C GLY A 26 10.52 -2.11 -5.19
N LEU A 27 10.84 -0.83 -5.00
CA LEU A 27 11.69 -0.35 -3.90
C LEU A 27 11.23 -0.83 -2.52
N ASP A 28 9.93 -0.79 -2.21
CA ASP A 28 9.37 -1.23 -0.91
C ASP A 28 9.66 -2.71 -0.62
N ALA A 29 9.50 -3.55 -1.64
CA ALA A 29 9.78 -4.98 -1.54
C ALA A 29 11.28 -5.26 -1.47
N ALA A 30 12.09 -4.56 -2.26
CA ALA A 30 13.55 -4.69 -2.23
C ALA A 30 14.12 -4.32 -0.85
N ILE A 31 13.58 -3.26 -0.21
CA ILE A 31 13.95 -2.90 1.16
C ILE A 31 13.52 -3.99 2.14
N THR A 32 12.28 -4.47 2.01
CA THR A 32 11.74 -5.55 2.86
C THR A 32 12.56 -6.84 2.79
N GLU A 33 13.10 -7.19 1.62
CA GLU A 33 14.01 -8.33 1.44
C GLU A 33 15.39 -8.09 2.08
N SER A 34 15.85 -6.83 2.13
CA SER A 34 17.19 -6.47 2.63
C SER A 34 17.31 -6.36 4.14
N ILE A 35 16.18 -6.30 4.87
CA ILE A 35 16.15 -6.09 6.32
C ILE A 35 15.81 -7.41 7.03
N SER A 36 16.61 -7.81 8.02
CA SER A 36 16.31 -8.98 8.85
C SER A 36 15.13 -8.72 9.81
N LEU A 37 14.43 -9.78 10.22
CA LEU A 37 13.36 -9.71 11.23
C LEU A 37 13.81 -9.04 12.56
N LYS A 38 15.09 -9.20 12.92
CA LYS A 38 15.67 -8.61 14.14
C LYS A 38 15.82 -7.10 13.99
N GLU A 39 16.28 -6.63 12.84
CA GLU A 39 16.40 -5.20 12.52
C GLU A 39 15.01 -4.55 12.39
N LYS A 40 14.06 -5.23 11.75
CA LYS A 40 12.66 -4.78 11.64
C LYS A 40 12.01 -4.53 13.01
N ARG A 41 12.28 -5.41 13.99
CA ARG A 41 11.76 -5.27 15.37
C ARG A 41 12.51 -4.21 16.19
N ALA A 42 13.83 -4.10 16.01
CA ALA A 42 14.66 -3.20 16.80
C ALA A 42 14.50 -1.73 16.38
N LEU A 43 14.19 -1.46 15.12
CA LEU A 43 14.27 -0.11 14.56
C LEU A 43 12.91 0.60 14.38
N GLY A 44 11.78 -0.12 14.49
CA GLY A 44 10.44 0.42 14.31
C GLY A 44 10.18 0.99 12.90
N SER A 45 9.03 1.65 12.71
CA SER A 45 8.56 2.17 11.41
C SER A 45 9.48 3.20 10.75
N TRP A 46 10.34 3.87 11.53
CA TRP A 46 11.21 4.95 11.05
C TRP A 46 12.44 4.46 10.28
N ALA A 47 12.95 3.26 10.57
CA ALA A 47 14.09 2.73 9.81
C ALA A 47 13.74 2.28 8.39
N TYR A 48 12.49 1.92 8.12
CA TYR A 48 12.04 1.70 6.74
C TYR A 48 12.31 2.94 5.89
N LEU A 49 11.98 4.12 6.41
CA LEU A 49 12.20 5.39 5.73
C LEU A 49 13.70 5.69 5.50
N PHE A 50 14.54 5.51 6.53
CA PHE A 50 15.97 5.79 6.41
C PHE A 50 16.71 4.79 5.52
N THR A 51 16.39 3.50 5.61
CA THR A 51 16.93 2.49 4.70
C THR A 51 16.45 2.74 3.28
N ALA A 52 15.16 3.08 3.08
CA ALA A 52 14.61 3.42 1.77
C ALA A 52 15.33 4.58 1.10
N ILE A 53 15.68 5.62 1.87
CA ILE A 53 16.40 6.78 1.35
C ILE A 53 17.84 6.39 0.94
N GLY A 54 18.51 5.51 1.70
CA GLY A 54 19.86 5.03 1.40
C GLY A 54 19.93 4.07 0.20
N THR A 55 18.97 3.14 0.08
CA THR A 55 18.93 2.14 -1.01
C THR A 55 18.22 2.65 -2.25
N GLY A 56 17.25 3.57 -2.11
CA GLY A 56 16.47 4.15 -3.19
C GLY A 56 17.34 4.79 -4.29
N TYR A 57 18.51 5.34 -3.93
CA TYR A 57 19.46 5.85 -4.93
C TYR A 57 19.88 4.82 -6.00
N ARG A 58 19.85 3.52 -5.69
CA ARG A 58 20.23 2.44 -6.62
C ARG A 58 19.07 1.88 -7.43
N HIS A 59 17.83 2.30 -7.16
CA HIS A 59 16.65 1.83 -7.88
C HIS A 59 16.07 2.96 -8.74
N SER A 60 16.37 2.89 -10.03
CA SER A 60 15.73 3.70 -11.05
C SER A 60 14.34 3.16 -11.39
N GLY A 61 13.48 4.04 -11.88
CA GLY A 61 12.16 3.71 -12.36
C GLY A 61 12.22 2.62 -13.41
N THR A 62 11.34 1.63 -13.26
CA THR A 62 11.11 0.59 -14.26
C THR A 62 9.81 0.92 -14.97
N ASP A 63 9.78 0.73 -16.29
CA ASP A 63 8.55 0.82 -17.07
C ASP A 63 7.58 -0.27 -16.60
N VAL A 64 6.39 0.15 -16.19
CA VAL A 64 5.30 -0.72 -15.75
C VAL A 64 4.01 -0.39 -16.50
N TRP A 65 3.17 -1.41 -16.64
CA TRP A 65 1.82 -1.31 -17.15
C TRP A 65 0.87 -1.71 -16.03
N LEU A 66 -0.01 -0.79 -15.66
CA LEU A 66 -1.02 -0.97 -14.63
C LEU A 66 -2.37 -1.08 -15.31
N ASN A 67 -2.98 -2.26 -15.28
CA ASN A 67 -4.37 -2.43 -15.69
C ASN A 67 -5.25 -2.30 -14.44
N LEU A 68 -5.91 -1.16 -14.30
CA LEU A 68 -6.76 -0.79 -13.16
C LEU A 68 -8.23 -0.88 -13.60
N ASP A 69 -8.96 -1.92 -13.17
CA ASP A 69 -10.35 -2.18 -13.58
C ASP A 69 -10.57 -2.10 -15.12
N GLY A 70 -9.64 -2.63 -15.91
CA GLY A 70 -9.70 -2.61 -17.38
C GLY A 70 -9.06 -1.37 -18.04
N LYS A 71 -8.66 -0.36 -17.27
CA LYS A 71 -7.95 0.83 -17.79
C LYS A 71 -6.45 0.67 -17.65
N VAL A 72 -5.74 0.65 -18.77
CA VAL A 72 -4.28 0.54 -18.79
C VAL A 72 -3.61 1.91 -18.68
N VAL A 73 -2.67 2.04 -17.75
CA VAL A 73 -1.77 3.18 -17.59
C VAL A 73 -0.33 2.68 -17.70
N LYS A 74 0.48 3.36 -18.52
CA LYS A 74 1.93 3.11 -18.58
C LYS A 74 2.66 4.19 -17.78
N VAL A 75 3.56 3.77 -16.90
CA VAL A 75 4.35 4.67 -16.04
C VAL A 75 5.75 4.11 -15.83
N SER A 76 6.73 4.99 -15.62
CA SER A 76 8.06 4.60 -15.12
C SER A 76 8.13 4.95 -13.63
N THR A 77 8.34 3.95 -12.79
CA THR A 77 8.25 4.11 -11.33
C THR A 77 9.22 3.17 -10.59
N PRO A 78 9.89 3.64 -9.53
CA PRO A 78 10.62 2.78 -8.61
C PRO A 78 9.72 2.10 -7.57
N LEU A 79 8.49 2.59 -7.34
CA LEU A 79 7.69 2.22 -6.16
C LEU A 79 6.19 2.30 -6.43
N ILE A 80 5.52 1.17 -6.21
CA ILE A 80 4.05 1.08 -6.17
C ILE A 80 3.65 0.50 -4.82
N VAL A 81 2.64 1.11 -4.18
CA VAL A 81 2.00 0.59 -2.96
C VAL A 81 0.52 0.40 -3.25
N VAL A 82 0.03 -0.82 -3.05
CA VAL A 82 -1.39 -1.18 -3.18
C VAL A 82 -1.94 -1.45 -1.78
N SER A 83 -2.78 -0.56 -1.27
CA SER A 83 -3.17 -0.51 0.14
C SER A 83 -4.67 -0.74 0.34
N ASN A 84 -5.00 -1.53 1.36
CA ASN A 84 -6.36 -1.72 1.87
C ASN A 84 -6.62 -0.85 3.13
N ILE A 85 -5.55 -0.32 3.75
CA ILE A 85 -5.62 0.53 4.95
C ILE A 85 -5.03 1.92 4.68
N GLN A 86 -5.33 2.87 5.56
CA GLN A 86 -4.85 4.25 5.43
C GLN A 86 -3.37 4.39 5.77
N LEU A 87 -2.93 3.75 6.85
CA LEU A 87 -1.63 4.00 7.47
C LEU A 87 -0.63 2.90 7.12
N TYR A 88 0.34 3.25 6.29
CA TYR A 88 1.58 2.50 6.12
C TYR A 88 2.46 2.65 7.36
N GLY A 89 2.95 1.52 7.89
CA GLY A 89 3.82 1.50 9.07
C GLY A 89 3.21 2.15 10.32
N GLY A 90 1.89 2.32 10.36
CA GLY A 90 1.14 2.94 11.47
C GLY A 90 1.20 4.48 11.56
N VAL A 91 1.96 5.16 10.69
CA VAL A 91 2.15 6.63 10.78
C VAL A 91 2.08 7.35 9.44
N MET A 92 2.35 6.68 8.32
CA MET A 92 2.38 7.30 7.00
C MET A 92 1.08 7.05 6.26
N ALA A 93 0.28 8.09 5.99
CA ALA A 93 -1.00 7.96 5.31
C ALA A 93 -0.86 7.75 3.79
N ILE A 94 -0.15 6.71 3.34
CA ILE A 94 0.07 6.43 1.92
C ILE A 94 -1.27 6.16 1.23
N GLY A 95 -2.10 5.26 1.77
CA GLY A 95 -3.47 5.01 1.33
C GLY A 95 -4.45 6.07 1.86
N ALA A 96 -4.17 7.35 1.64
CA ALA A 96 -4.87 8.47 2.30
C ALA A 96 -6.40 8.46 2.15
N LYS A 97 -6.95 7.80 1.13
CA LYS A 97 -8.38 7.66 0.86
C LYS A 97 -8.93 6.25 1.10
N ALA A 98 -8.09 5.34 1.62
CA ALA A 98 -8.47 3.96 1.85
C ALA A 98 -9.61 3.84 2.84
N CYS A 99 -10.53 2.97 2.49
CA CYS A 99 -11.73 2.67 3.24
C CYS A 99 -11.86 1.16 3.33
N VAL A 100 -11.87 0.61 4.54
CA VAL A 100 -11.66 -0.83 4.74
C VAL A 100 -12.86 -1.71 4.34
N ASN A 101 -13.91 -1.14 3.77
CA ASN A 101 -15.15 -1.84 3.42
C ASN A 101 -15.87 -1.23 2.20
N ASP A 102 -15.15 -0.56 1.31
CA ASP A 102 -15.71 0.07 0.11
C ASP A 102 -15.53 -0.77 -1.18
N GLY A 103 -14.94 -1.96 -1.06
CA GLY A 103 -14.64 -2.86 -2.16
C GLY A 103 -13.56 -2.33 -3.09
N LYS A 104 -12.61 -1.53 -2.60
CA LYS A 104 -11.50 -0.98 -3.39
C LYS A 104 -10.15 -1.14 -2.70
N LEU A 105 -9.11 -1.02 -3.50
CA LEU A 105 -7.72 -0.87 -3.08
C LEU A 105 -7.22 0.49 -3.56
N ASP A 106 -6.38 1.11 -2.75
CA ASP A 106 -5.75 2.39 -3.04
C ASP A 106 -4.34 2.16 -3.57
N VAL A 107 -4.10 2.60 -4.80
CA VAL A 107 -2.85 2.38 -5.54
C VAL A 107 -2.09 3.70 -5.60
N CYS A 108 -0.95 3.76 -4.90
CA CYS A 108 -0.02 4.88 -4.93
C CYS A 108 1.20 4.53 -5.79
N VAL A 109 1.47 5.35 -6.79
CA VAL A 109 2.63 5.20 -7.68
C VAL A 109 3.54 6.40 -7.51
N PHE A 110 4.76 6.18 -7.03
CA PHE A 110 5.75 7.23 -6.82
C PHE A 110 6.72 7.24 -7.99
N LYS A 111 6.77 8.35 -8.74
CA LYS A 111 7.61 8.50 -9.93
C LYS A 111 8.92 9.22 -9.62
N GLY A 112 9.86 9.05 -10.55
CA GLY A 112 11.12 9.77 -10.58
C GLY A 112 12.20 9.12 -9.73
N ASP A 113 13.43 9.52 -10.04
CA ASP A 113 14.63 8.82 -9.59
C ASP A 113 15.53 9.72 -8.75
N GLY A 114 16.48 9.07 -8.07
CA GLY A 114 17.55 9.73 -7.35
C GLY A 114 17.19 10.16 -5.93
N PHE A 115 18.24 10.32 -5.13
CA PHE A 115 18.17 10.55 -3.69
C PHE A 115 17.24 11.70 -3.30
N PHE A 116 17.36 12.87 -3.95
CA PHE A 116 16.53 14.03 -3.63
C PHE A 116 15.05 13.83 -3.94
N THR A 117 14.72 13.08 -4.98
CA THR A 117 13.32 12.73 -5.28
C THR A 117 12.75 11.85 -4.17
N PHE A 118 13.50 10.86 -3.69
CA PHE A 118 13.05 10.01 -2.57
C PHE A 118 12.89 10.78 -1.27
N VAL A 119 13.83 11.66 -0.94
CA VAL A 119 13.71 12.54 0.24
C VAL A 119 12.48 13.44 0.11
N HIS A 120 12.21 13.99 -1.07
CA HIS A 120 11.01 14.79 -1.32
C HIS A 120 9.73 13.97 -1.10
N HIS A 121 9.65 12.76 -1.65
CA HIS A 121 8.53 11.84 -1.45
C HIS A 121 8.32 11.52 0.03
N ALA A 122 9.38 11.16 0.75
CA ALA A 122 9.36 10.89 2.17
C ALA A 122 8.77 12.07 2.98
N MET A 123 9.25 13.29 2.71
CA MET A 123 8.76 14.50 3.39
C MET A 123 7.30 14.81 3.05
N ASN A 124 6.89 14.62 1.79
CA ASN A 124 5.50 14.80 1.37
C ASN A 124 4.56 13.78 2.02
N VAL A 125 4.97 12.52 2.14
CA VAL A 125 4.17 11.48 2.83
C VAL A 125 4.04 11.80 4.32
N LEU A 126 5.14 12.15 5.01
CA LEU A 126 5.12 12.52 6.43
C LEU A 126 4.25 13.76 6.70
N SER A 127 4.26 14.72 5.78
CA SER A 127 3.43 15.93 5.86
C SER A 127 2.02 15.76 5.30
N HIS A 128 1.64 14.55 4.87
CA HIS A 128 0.32 14.23 4.28
C HIS A 128 0.00 15.05 3.01
N ARG A 129 1.04 15.43 2.26
CA ARG A 129 0.97 16.24 1.04
C ARG A 129 1.38 15.47 -0.22
N HIS A 130 1.66 14.17 -0.13
CA HIS A 130 2.08 13.36 -1.29
C HIS A 130 1.07 13.37 -2.43
N LEU A 131 -0.24 13.50 -2.15
CA LEU A 131 -1.25 13.64 -3.21
C LEU A 131 -1.20 14.98 -3.97
N GLN A 132 -0.45 15.96 -3.48
CA GLN A 132 -0.22 17.24 -4.15
C GLN A 132 1.04 17.21 -5.03
N ASP A 133 1.84 16.17 -4.92
CA ASP A 133 3.07 15.99 -5.69
C ASP A 133 2.73 15.50 -7.11
N PRO A 134 3.09 16.22 -8.19
CA PRO A 134 2.83 15.78 -9.55
C PRO A 134 3.58 14.49 -9.94
N LYS A 135 4.57 14.07 -9.16
CA LYS A 135 5.26 12.78 -9.31
C LYS A 135 4.57 11.64 -8.56
N VAL A 136 3.44 11.87 -7.91
CA VAL A 136 2.64 10.83 -7.26
C VAL A 136 1.33 10.67 -8.02
N GLU A 137 1.08 9.46 -8.52
CA GLU A 137 -0.23 9.09 -9.03
C GLU A 137 -0.99 8.28 -7.99
N TYR A 138 -2.30 8.49 -7.93
CA TYR A 138 -3.19 7.85 -6.98
C TYR A 138 -4.43 7.31 -7.70
N TYR A 139 -4.73 6.05 -7.48
CA TYR A 139 -5.91 5.39 -8.03
C TYR A 139 -6.67 4.64 -6.95
N GLN A 140 -7.95 4.41 -7.19
CA GLN A 140 -8.75 3.44 -6.45
C GLN A 140 -9.36 2.48 -7.46
N CYS A 141 -9.18 1.18 -7.25
CA CYS A 141 -9.67 0.14 -8.14
C CYS A 141 -10.07 -1.12 -7.35
N SER A 142 -10.93 -1.95 -7.93
CA SER A 142 -11.26 -3.26 -7.35
C SER A 142 -10.25 -4.34 -7.70
N GLU A 143 -9.64 -4.23 -8.89
CA GLU A 143 -8.59 -5.11 -9.40
C GLU A 143 -7.49 -4.31 -10.10
N ILE A 144 -6.25 -4.72 -9.86
CA ILE A 144 -5.07 -4.23 -10.55
C ILE A 144 -4.19 -5.38 -11.04
N VAL A 145 -3.81 -5.36 -12.30
CA VAL A 145 -2.72 -6.19 -12.84
C VAL A 145 -1.51 -5.31 -13.06
N VAL A 146 -0.37 -5.73 -12.50
CA VAL A 146 0.91 -5.02 -12.61
C VAL A 146 1.86 -5.87 -13.45
N GLU A 147 2.19 -5.36 -14.63
CA GLU A 147 3.24 -5.91 -15.50
C GLU A 147 4.42 -4.93 -15.53
N SER A 148 5.63 -5.44 -15.74
CA SER A 148 6.83 -4.61 -15.74
C SER A 148 7.88 -5.08 -16.74
N ALA A 149 8.64 -4.13 -17.28
CA ALA A 149 9.66 -4.41 -18.28
C ALA A 149 10.80 -5.29 -17.72
N CYS A 150 11.10 -5.13 -16.43
CA CYS A 150 11.99 -5.97 -15.65
C CYS A 150 11.23 -6.56 -14.46
N SER A 151 11.55 -7.79 -14.04
CA SER A 151 10.90 -8.41 -12.88
C SER A 151 11.20 -7.61 -11.60
N LEU A 152 10.14 -7.13 -10.94
CA LEU A 152 10.21 -6.35 -9.70
C LEU A 152 9.80 -7.21 -8.52
N PRO A 153 10.51 -7.12 -7.37
CA PRO A 153 10.10 -7.82 -6.16
C PRO A 153 8.76 -7.29 -5.64
N VAL A 154 8.02 -8.18 -5.00
CA VAL A 154 6.72 -7.93 -4.39
C VAL A 154 6.71 -8.50 -2.98
N HIS A 155 6.25 -7.69 -2.04
CA HIS A 155 6.01 -8.12 -0.68
C HIS A 155 4.54 -7.89 -0.32
N VAL A 156 4.07 -8.62 0.70
CA VAL A 156 2.68 -8.63 1.16
C VAL A 156 2.68 -8.49 2.68
N ASP A 157 1.99 -7.49 3.23
CA ASP A 157 1.99 -7.15 4.66
C ASP A 157 3.40 -7.09 5.29
N GLY A 158 4.35 -6.57 4.51
CA GLY A 158 5.76 -6.46 4.91
C GLY A 158 6.54 -7.77 4.94
N GLU A 159 6.05 -8.84 4.30
CA GLU A 159 6.79 -10.09 4.08
C GLU A 159 7.08 -10.30 2.59
N PRO A 160 8.33 -10.64 2.19
CA PRO A 160 8.63 -11.00 0.81
C PRO A 160 7.72 -12.13 0.32
N PHE A 161 7.25 -12.04 -0.93
CA PHE A 161 6.29 -13.00 -1.46
C PHE A 161 6.61 -13.49 -2.86
N THR A 162 6.63 -12.61 -3.86
CA THR A 162 6.76 -12.99 -5.27
C THR A 162 7.42 -11.87 -6.07
N LYS A 163 7.36 -11.94 -7.41
CA LYS A 163 7.77 -10.89 -8.32
C LYS A 163 6.70 -10.64 -9.38
N THR A 164 6.73 -9.47 -10.03
CA THR A 164 5.87 -9.19 -11.18
C THR A 164 6.10 -10.16 -12.34
N PRO A 165 5.06 -10.44 -13.17
CA PRO A 165 3.72 -9.86 -13.14
C PRO A 165 2.85 -10.40 -11.99
N VAL A 166 1.95 -9.55 -11.46
CA VAL A 166 1.00 -9.94 -10.41
C VAL A 166 -0.38 -9.36 -10.67
N ALA A 167 -1.42 -10.12 -10.31
CA ALA A 167 -2.80 -9.65 -10.21
C ALA A 167 -3.18 -9.51 -8.74
N ILE A 168 -3.76 -8.37 -8.39
CA ILE A 168 -4.17 -8.02 -7.03
C ILE A 168 -5.63 -7.55 -7.09
N ARG A 169 -6.48 -8.12 -6.24
CA ARG A 169 -7.89 -7.72 -6.15
C ARG A 169 -8.31 -7.54 -4.70
N THR A 170 -9.33 -6.72 -4.49
CA THR A 170 -10.06 -6.70 -3.22
C THR A 170 -11.02 -7.89 -3.15
N VAL A 171 -11.22 -8.41 -1.94
CA VAL A 171 -12.20 -9.44 -1.63
C VAL A 171 -13.13 -8.87 -0.57
N PRO A 172 -14.29 -8.32 -1.00
CA PRO A 172 -15.15 -7.56 -0.11
C PRO A 172 -15.72 -8.40 1.03
N SER A 173 -15.88 -7.78 2.20
CA SER A 173 -16.57 -8.35 3.36
C SER A 173 -16.03 -9.71 3.84
N SER A 174 -14.71 -9.91 3.73
CA SER A 174 -14.08 -11.22 3.95
C SER A 174 -13.64 -11.48 5.38
N LEU A 175 -13.36 -10.43 6.16
CA LEU A 175 -12.77 -10.57 7.50
C LEU A 175 -13.62 -9.85 8.54
N LYS A 176 -14.01 -10.57 9.60
CA LYS A 176 -14.67 -9.98 10.77
C LYS A 176 -13.62 -9.58 11.81
N VAL A 177 -13.55 -8.30 12.15
CA VAL A 177 -12.57 -7.74 13.09
C VAL A 177 -13.26 -7.10 14.29
N ILE A 178 -12.62 -7.14 15.46
CA ILE A 178 -13.08 -6.44 16.67
C ILE A 178 -12.47 -5.05 16.67
N VAL A 179 -13.30 -4.02 16.82
CA VAL A 179 -12.86 -2.61 16.85
C VAL A 179 -13.36 -1.91 18.13
N PRO A 180 -12.75 -0.80 18.57
CA PRO A 180 -13.30 0.05 19.61
C PRO A 180 -14.67 0.61 19.21
N LYS A 181 -15.50 1.01 20.18
CA LYS A 181 -16.79 1.67 19.91
C LYS A 181 -16.64 2.98 19.13
N ILE A 182 -15.52 3.67 19.33
CA ILE A 182 -15.22 4.95 18.70
C ILE A 182 -14.06 4.72 17.72
N VAL A 183 -14.34 4.94 16.45
CA VAL A 183 -13.40 4.80 15.33
C VAL A 183 -13.43 6.07 14.49
N PRO A 184 -12.34 6.42 13.77
CA PRO A 184 -12.35 7.52 12.82
C PRO A 184 -13.44 7.32 11.77
N GLY A 185 -14.23 8.38 11.51
CA GLY A 185 -15.40 8.29 10.63
C GLY A 185 -15.10 8.03 9.15
N ASN A 186 -13.86 8.29 8.71
CA ASN A 186 -13.40 8.04 7.35
C ASN A 186 -12.79 6.64 7.16
N LEU A 187 -12.73 5.81 8.21
CA LEU A 187 -12.19 4.45 8.12
C LEU A 187 -13.17 3.51 7.39
N PHE A 188 -14.46 3.76 7.53
CA PHE A 188 -15.55 2.96 6.96
C PHE A 188 -16.39 3.79 5.98
N SER A 189 -16.97 3.11 5.01
CA SER A 189 -17.80 3.72 3.98
C SER A 189 -19.10 4.21 4.62
N PRO A 190 -19.53 5.46 4.33
CA PRO A 190 -20.71 6.06 4.97
C PRO A 190 -22.01 5.27 4.74
N LEU A 191 -22.04 4.42 3.70
CA LEU A 191 -23.21 3.60 3.34
C LEU A 191 -23.42 2.36 4.24
N THR A 192 -22.47 2.03 5.12
CA THR A 192 -22.54 0.82 5.95
C THR A 192 -22.97 1.07 7.41
N CYS A 193 -23.19 2.32 7.82
CA CYS A 193 -23.67 2.66 9.16
C CYS A 193 -25.21 2.59 9.31
N SER A 194 -25.90 1.87 8.43
CA SER A 194 -27.34 1.62 8.51
C SER A 194 -27.62 0.13 8.31
N SER A 195 -27.39 -0.68 9.34
CA SER A 195 -28.26 -1.82 9.65
C SER A 195 -27.88 -2.43 11.00
N ARG A 196 -28.91 -2.58 11.85
CA ARG A 196 -28.95 -3.22 13.18
C ARG A 196 -28.66 -2.31 14.39
N LEU A 197 -29.69 -1.54 14.76
CA LEU A 197 -30.22 -1.58 16.12
C LEU A 197 -31.48 -2.45 16.11
#